data_AF-A0A1L6MWX0-F1
#
_entry.id   AF-A0A1L6MWX0-F1
#
_cell.length_a   1.000
_cell.length_b   1.000
_cell.length_c   1.000
_cell.angle_alpha   90.00
_cell.angle_beta   90.00
_cell.angle_gamma   90.00
#
_symmetry.space_group_name_H-M   'P 1'
#
loop_
_entity.id
_entity.type
_entity.pdbx_description
1 polymer ?
#
loop_
_entity_poly.entity_id
_entity_poly.type
_entity_poly.pdbx_seq_one_letter_code
_entity_poly.pdbx_strand_id
1 'polypeptide(L)'
;MQCTHEELPGSFPPEVTASFPLPSAAPPSNSLPDSSSPLSQASRVNSFSSRRKTTVGSSAPAPIAAHPPCEKPTESSLKEKADALWQAIVQEQPQKGMLFFFPLSAYEQVKAVSNPKADWKYRLISNYNRDIHELHQRFSTQSPHARFVRLEVLQGSMRWVNPEKEWNKLGYCQILGARLHYQLTEGASTKRPIMIPVRSLIAWKGEWFIVHLNRFK
;
A
#
# COMPACT_ATOMS: atom_id res chain seq x y z
N MET A 1 -65.34 -12.71 -16.50
CA MET A 1 -64.92 -14.12 -16.37
C MET A 1 -63.88 -14.18 -15.26
N GLN A 2 -64.32 -14.57 -14.05
CA GLN A 2 -63.46 -14.91 -12.91
C GLN A 2 -63.06 -16.40 -12.97
N CYS A 3 -61.83 -16.69 -12.52
CA CYS A 3 -61.34 -17.93 -11.85
C CYS A 3 -59.99 -17.52 -11.20
N THR A 4 -59.89 -17.13 -9.92
CA THR A 4 -59.67 -17.91 -8.67
C THR A 4 -58.36 -18.71 -8.56
N HIS A 5 -57.55 -18.29 -7.56
CA HIS A 5 -56.73 -19.03 -6.58
C HIS A 5 -55.66 -20.05 -7.02
N GLU A 6 -54.42 -19.92 -6.50
CA GLU A 6 -53.85 -20.83 -5.48
C GLU A 6 -52.51 -20.30 -4.91
N GLU A 7 -52.27 -20.52 -3.62
CA GLU A 7 -51.18 -19.97 -2.78
C GLU A 7 -50.33 -21.13 -2.19
N LEU A 8 -48.99 -21.06 -2.35
CA LEU A 8 -47.86 -21.60 -1.52
C LEU A 8 -47.82 -23.12 -1.18
N PRO A 9 -46.74 -23.72 -0.57
CA PRO A 9 -45.52 -23.17 0.06
C PRO A 9 -44.19 -23.92 -0.27
N GLY A 10 -43.11 -23.49 0.40
CA GLY A 10 -41.71 -23.80 0.15
C GLY A 10 -41.18 -25.19 0.53
N SER A 11 -39.89 -25.39 0.24
CA SER A 11 -39.05 -26.35 0.96
C SER A 11 -37.57 -26.02 0.74
N PHE A 12 -36.94 -25.45 1.76
CA PHE A 12 -35.47 -25.35 1.86
C PHE A 12 -34.97 -26.61 2.56
N PRO A 13 -34.01 -27.36 1.99
CA PRO A 13 -33.38 -28.45 2.73
C PRO A 13 -32.39 -27.92 3.79
N PRO A 14 -32.23 -28.64 4.91
CA PRO A 14 -31.49 -28.20 6.08
C PRO A 14 -29.97 -28.36 5.97
N GLU A 15 -29.33 -27.42 6.68
CA GLU A 15 -28.03 -27.44 7.36
C GLU A 15 -27.37 -28.82 7.54
N VAL A 16 -26.20 -29.00 6.92
CA VAL A 16 -25.29 -30.11 7.23
C VAL A 16 -24.18 -29.57 8.12
N THR A 17 -24.39 -29.69 9.43
CA THR A 17 -23.41 -29.42 10.48
C THR A 17 -22.41 -30.57 10.52
N ALA A 18 -21.25 -30.39 9.87
CA ALA A 18 -20.13 -31.32 9.98
C ALA A 18 -19.22 -30.90 11.15
N SER A 19 -19.36 -31.61 12.27
CA SER A 19 -18.46 -31.56 13.41
C SER A 19 -17.05 -32.03 13.02
N PHE A 20 -16.06 -31.14 13.11
CA PHE A 20 -14.65 -31.49 13.04
C PHE A 20 -14.10 -31.72 14.45
N PRO A 21 -13.49 -32.88 14.77
CA PRO A 21 -12.75 -33.06 16.01
C PRO A 21 -11.38 -32.35 15.94
N LEU A 22 -11.05 -31.59 16.98
CA LEU A 22 -9.71 -31.03 17.22
C LEU A 22 -8.72 -32.16 17.57
N PRO A 23 -7.56 -32.27 16.92
CA PRO A 23 -6.39 -32.88 17.52
C PRO A 23 -5.68 -31.86 18.42
N SER A 24 -5.73 -32.12 19.73
CA SER A 24 -4.85 -31.52 20.73
C SER A 24 -3.46 -32.14 20.60
N ALA A 25 -2.46 -31.34 20.24
CA ALA A 25 -1.06 -31.73 20.30
C ALA A 25 -0.26 -30.61 20.99
N ALA A 26 0.18 -30.92 22.20
CA ALA A 26 1.05 -30.07 23.01
C ALA A 26 2.48 -30.02 22.41
N PRO A 27 3.18 -28.88 22.48
CA PRO A 27 4.62 -28.84 22.19
C PRO A 27 5.46 -29.23 23.42
N PRO A 28 6.54 -30.01 23.27
CA PRO A 28 7.61 -30.04 24.27
C PRO A 28 8.53 -28.83 24.06
N SER A 29 8.48 -27.86 24.99
CA SER A 29 9.51 -26.82 25.08
C SER A 29 10.69 -27.35 25.89
N ASN A 30 11.78 -27.63 25.20
CA ASN A 30 13.08 -27.91 25.80
C ASN A 30 13.62 -26.66 26.51
N SER A 31 14.12 -26.90 27.72
CA SER A 31 14.79 -25.98 28.62
C SER A 31 16.06 -25.38 28.00
N LEU A 32 16.21 -24.06 28.13
CA LEU A 32 17.47 -23.33 27.96
C LEU A 32 18.23 -23.30 29.30
N PRO A 33 19.54 -23.60 29.35
CA PRO A 33 20.37 -23.19 30.46
C PRO A 33 20.89 -21.74 30.29
N ASP A 34 21.02 -21.15 31.46
CA ASP A 34 21.41 -19.81 31.88
C ASP A 34 22.93 -19.52 31.69
N SER A 35 23.34 -18.28 32.03
CA SER A 35 24.71 -17.85 32.39
C SER A 35 25.71 -17.58 31.24
N SER A 36 26.50 -16.49 31.15
CA SER A 36 26.82 -15.36 32.04
C SER A 36 27.49 -14.23 31.24
N SER A 37 27.31 -12.99 31.67
CA SER A 37 28.20 -11.84 31.34
C SER A 37 29.57 -11.98 32.03
N PRO A 38 30.60 -11.31 31.48
CA PRO A 38 31.44 -10.51 32.36
C PRO A 38 31.71 -9.09 31.85
N LEU A 39 31.69 -8.17 32.81
CA LEU A 39 32.21 -6.81 32.74
C LEU A 39 33.70 -6.79 32.39
N SER A 40 34.14 -5.79 31.63
CA SER A 40 35.52 -5.30 31.71
C SER A 40 35.55 -3.79 31.62
N GLN A 41 35.92 -3.21 32.76
CA GLN A 41 36.31 -1.81 32.94
C GLN A 41 37.68 -1.57 32.31
N ALA A 42 37.88 -0.41 31.70
CA ALA A 42 39.18 0.23 31.64
C ALA A 42 39.02 1.75 31.60
N SER A 43 39.37 2.37 32.71
CA SER A 43 39.61 3.80 32.88
C SER A 43 40.90 4.22 32.17
N ARG A 44 40.94 5.38 31.50
CA ARG A 44 41.84 6.49 31.85
C ARG A 44 41.76 7.67 30.87
N VAL A 45 41.55 8.83 31.49
CA VAL A 45 41.87 10.21 31.14
C VAL A 45 43.03 10.43 30.15
N ASN A 46 42.82 11.40 29.25
CA ASN A 46 43.79 12.50 29.10
C ASN A 46 43.11 13.79 28.61
N SER A 47 43.24 14.82 29.44
CA SER A 47 42.86 16.20 29.19
C SER A 47 43.88 16.88 28.29
N PHE A 48 43.46 17.57 27.22
CA PHE A 48 44.15 18.77 26.77
C PHE A 48 43.17 19.83 26.26
N SER A 49 43.21 20.95 26.96
CA SER A 49 42.49 22.19 26.73
C SER A 49 42.95 22.84 25.42
N SER A 50 42.01 23.21 24.55
CA SER A 50 42.23 24.28 23.59
C SER A 50 41.02 25.20 23.59
N ARG A 51 41.11 26.21 24.47
CA ARG A 51 40.19 27.32 24.62
C ARG A 51 40.22 28.18 23.34
N ARG A 52 39.35 27.89 22.36
CA ARG A 52 39.02 28.85 21.31
C ARG A 52 37.96 29.82 21.81
N LYS A 53 38.25 31.11 21.63
CA LYS A 53 37.38 32.25 21.95
C LYS A 53 36.03 32.07 21.25
N THR A 54 34.95 32.01 22.05
CA THR A 54 33.58 32.08 21.57
C THR A 54 33.27 33.53 21.22
N THR A 55 33.33 33.87 19.94
CA THR A 55 32.62 35.05 19.43
C THR A 55 31.14 34.72 19.51
N VAL A 56 30.36 35.52 20.24
CA VAL A 56 28.91 35.43 20.32
C VAL A 56 28.34 35.86 18.97
N GLY A 57 28.36 34.94 18.01
CA GLY A 57 27.55 35.02 16.81
C GLY A 57 26.14 34.64 17.19
N SER A 58 25.21 35.59 17.06
CA SER A 58 23.77 35.37 17.14
C SER A 58 23.40 34.15 16.29
N SER A 59 23.25 33.00 16.93
CA SER A 59 22.75 31.78 16.31
C SER A 59 21.29 32.01 16.00
N ALA A 60 20.99 32.42 14.76
CA ALA A 60 19.69 32.13 14.18
C ALA A 60 19.37 30.66 14.48
N PRO A 61 18.15 30.31 14.91
CA PRO A 61 17.80 28.92 15.14
C PRO A 61 18.10 28.13 13.86
N ALA A 62 18.84 27.02 14.01
CA ALA A 62 19.08 26.11 12.91
C ALA A 62 17.73 25.77 12.25
N PRO A 63 17.65 25.72 10.91
CA PRO A 63 16.41 25.34 10.25
C PRO A 63 15.96 23.99 10.82
N ILE A 64 14.69 23.92 11.20
CA ILE A 64 13.98 22.70 11.58
C ILE A 64 14.45 21.61 10.64
N ALA A 65 15.02 20.52 11.17
CA ALA A 65 15.69 19.50 10.37
C ALA A 65 14.86 19.18 9.12
N ALA A 66 15.44 19.47 7.95
CA ALA A 66 14.78 19.22 6.68
C ALA A 66 14.40 17.73 6.63
N HIS A 67 13.17 17.43 6.21
CA HIS A 67 12.77 16.06 5.92
C HIS A 67 13.73 15.43 4.90
N PRO A 68 13.95 14.10 4.95
CA PRO A 68 14.78 13.45 3.96
C PRO A 68 14.24 13.76 2.55
N PRO A 69 15.12 13.98 1.57
CA PRO A 69 14.69 14.28 0.21
C PRO A 69 13.87 13.11 -0.33
N CYS A 70 12.77 13.43 -1.00
CA CYS A 70 11.97 12.42 -1.66
C CYS A 70 12.72 11.84 -2.84
N GLU A 71 12.83 10.51 -2.89
CA GLU A 71 13.44 9.77 -3.98
C GLU A 71 12.36 9.19 -4.90
N LYS A 72 12.45 9.47 -6.20
CA LYS A 72 11.50 8.94 -7.17
C LYS A 72 11.67 7.43 -7.32
N PRO A 73 10.59 6.67 -7.53
CA PRO A 73 10.71 5.26 -7.87
C PRO A 73 11.39 5.11 -9.23
N THR A 74 12.19 4.07 -9.37
CA THR A 74 12.66 3.60 -10.68
C THR A 74 11.58 2.74 -11.34
N GLU A 75 11.53 2.69 -12.67
CA GLU A 75 10.57 1.83 -13.38
C GLU A 75 10.74 0.35 -12.99
N SER A 76 11.98 -0.11 -12.80
CA SER A 76 12.28 -1.48 -12.36
C SER A 76 11.71 -1.78 -10.97
N SER A 77 11.77 -0.83 -10.02
CA SER A 77 11.22 -1.01 -8.67
C SER A 77 9.69 -1.15 -8.66
N LEU A 78 9.00 -0.63 -9.69
CA LEU A 78 7.55 -0.68 -9.80
C LEU A 78 7.05 -1.81 -10.69
N LYS A 79 7.93 -2.40 -11.53
CA LYS A 79 7.51 -3.25 -12.64
C LYS A 79 6.63 -4.43 -12.20
N GLU A 80 7.11 -5.24 -11.26
CA GLU A 80 6.39 -6.42 -10.78
C GLU A 80 5.03 -6.05 -10.15
N LYS A 81 5.03 -5.00 -9.33
CA LYS A 81 3.84 -4.43 -8.70
C LYS A 81 2.82 -3.92 -9.72
N ALA A 82 3.30 -3.24 -10.76
CA ALA A 82 2.47 -2.71 -11.84
C ALA A 82 1.92 -3.84 -12.74
N ASP A 83 2.72 -4.86 -13.04
CA ASP A 83 2.27 -6.07 -13.75
C ASP A 83 1.15 -6.77 -12.96
N ALA A 84 1.31 -6.89 -11.64
CA ALA A 84 0.31 -7.52 -10.78
C ALA A 84 -0.99 -6.71 -10.67
N LEU A 85 -0.90 -5.38 -10.58
CA LEU A 85 -2.06 -4.49 -10.67
C LEU A 85 -2.76 -4.64 -12.01
N TRP A 86 -2.01 -4.72 -13.12
CA TRP A 86 -2.59 -4.95 -14.43
C TRP A 86 -3.38 -6.25 -14.48
N GLN A 87 -2.84 -7.35 -13.97
CA GLN A 87 -3.55 -8.63 -13.87
C GLN A 87 -4.80 -8.54 -12.98
N ALA A 88 -4.75 -7.79 -11.88
CA ALA A 88 -5.90 -7.55 -11.02
C ALA A 88 -7.05 -6.86 -11.76
N ILE A 89 -6.74 -5.88 -12.61
CA ILE A 89 -7.72 -5.17 -13.44
C ILE A 89 -8.26 -6.07 -14.55
N VAL A 90 -7.39 -6.72 -15.31
CA VAL A 90 -7.78 -7.54 -16.48
C VAL A 90 -8.62 -8.75 -16.06
N GLN A 91 -8.32 -9.36 -14.92
CA GLN A 91 -8.97 -10.59 -14.46
C GLN A 91 -10.01 -10.35 -13.36
N GLU A 92 -10.30 -9.10 -13.02
CA GLU A 92 -11.23 -8.73 -11.95
C GLU A 92 -10.89 -9.39 -10.59
N GLN A 93 -9.59 -9.49 -10.28
CA GLN A 93 -9.09 -10.15 -9.07
C GLN A 93 -8.26 -9.16 -8.26
N PRO A 94 -8.90 -8.30 -7.44
CA PRO A 94 -8.21 -7.26 -6.65
C PRO A 94 -7.01 -7.79 -5.83
N GLN A 95 -7.14 -9.01 -5.32
CA GLN A 95 -6.14 -9.70 -4.50
C GLN A 95 -4.78 -9.80 -5.20
N LYS A 96 -4.76 -9.93 -6.53
CA LYS A 96 -3.51 -10.00 -7.31
C LYS A 96 -2.70 -8.71 -7.25
N GLY A 97 -3.35 -7.55 -7.15
CA GLY A 97 -2.68 -6.25 -7.09
C GLY A 97 -2.30 -5.83 -5.68
N MET A 98 -2.60 -6.64 -4.67
CA MET A 98 -2.39 -6.27 -3.25
C MET A 98 -0.92 -6.04 -2.90
N LEU A 99 0.04 -6.65 -3.61
CA LEU A 99 1.47 -6.35 -3.40
C LEU A 99 1.85 -4.90 -3.76
N PHE A 100 1.02 -4.22 -4.57
CA PHE A 100 1.21 -2.81 -4.88
C PHE A 100 0.37 -1.89 -3.97
N PHE A 101 -0.57 -2.45 -3.21
CA PHE A 101 -1.41 -1.67 -2.32
C PHE A 101 -0.70 -1.38 -1.00
N PHE A 102 -0.98 -0.22 -0.41
CA PHE A 102 -0.32 0.19 0.82
C PHE A 102 -0.64 -0.77 1.98
N PRO A 103 0.38 -1.41 2.59
CA PRO A 103 0.14 -2.51 3.52
C PRO A 103 -0.38 -2.00 4.87
N LEU A 104 -1.24 -2.81 5.51
CA LEU A 104 -1.83 -2.49 6.81
C LEU A 104 -0.77 -2.13 7.87
N SER A 105 0.32 -2.90 7.93
CA SER A 105 1.40 -2.67 8.90
C SER A 105 2.07 -1.31 8.75
N ALA A 106 2.16 -0.77 7.54
CA ALA A 106 2.63 0.59 7.30
C ALA A 106 1.55 1.63 7.64
N TYR A 107 0.29 1.33 7.30
CA TYR A 107 -0.85 2.19 7.60
C TYR A 107 -1.01 2.51 9.09
N GLU A 108 -0.89 1.49 9.94
CA GLU A 108 -0.99 1.63 11.40
C GLU A 108 0.10 2.56 11.98
N GLN A 109 1.28 2.57 11.36
CA GLN A 109 2.41 3.43 11.75
C GLN A 109 2.25 4.86 11.23
N VAL A 110 1.78 5.02 9.99
CA VAL A 110 1.70 6.33 9.34
C VAL A 110 0.50 7.14 9.80
N LYS A 111 -0.65 6.51 10.09
CA LYS A 111 -1.91 7.22 10.32
C LYS A 111 -2.25 7.45 11.78
N ALA A 112 -2.80 8.62 12.05
CA ALA A 112 -3.34 9.06 13.34
C ALA A 112 -4.87 8.91 13.38
N VAL A 113 -5.39 7.76 12.96
CA VAL A 113 -6.83 7.43 13.02
C VAL A 113 -7.12 6.51 14.21
N SER A 114 -8.30 6.62 14.81
CA SER A 114 -8.64 5.89 16.04
C SER A 114 -8.65 4.37 15.89
N ASN A 115 -9.09 3.86 14.74
CA ASN A 115 -9.08 2.42 14.42
C ASN A 115 -8.46 2.18 13.02
N PRO A 116 -7.13 2.13 12.91
CA PRO A 116 -6.45 2.05 11.62
C PRO A 116 -6.74 0.75 10.87
N LYS A 117 -6.89 -0.36 11.58
CA LYS A 117 -7.25 -1.66 10.98
C LYS A 117 -8.63 -1.64 10.33
N ALA A 118 -9.63 -1.10 11.03
CA ALA A 118 -10.98 -0.96 10.47
C ALA A 118 -10.99 0.03 9.30
N ASP A 119 -10.35 1.18 9.43
CA ASP A 119 -10.31 2.19 8.37
C ASP A 119 -9.60 1.66 7.10
N TRP A 120 -8.47 0.98 7.26
CA TRP A 120 -7.78 0.33 6.14
C TRP A 120 -8.66 -0.72 5.45
N LYS A 121 -9.31 -1.61 6.21
CA LYS A 121 -10.12 -2.69 5.64
C LYS A 121 -11.41 -2.17 4.99
N TYR A 122 -12.16 -1.33 5.70
CA TYR A 122 -13.52 -0.97 5.29
C TYR A 122 -13.57 0.26 4.40
N ARG A 123 -12.59 1.15 4.47
CA ARG A 123 -12.50 2.31 3.57
C ARG A 123 -11.49 2.06 2.45
N LEU A 124 -10.22 1.83 2.77
CA LEU A 124 -9.17 1.76 1.75
C LEU A 124 -9.32 0.53 0.84
N ILE A 125 -9.44 -0.67 1.40
CA ILE A 125 -9.57 -1.90 0.61
C ILE A 125 -10.92 -1.97 -0.12
N SER A 126 -12.01 -1.55 0.54
CA SER A 126 -13.31 -1.44 -0.13
C SER A 126 -13.27 -0.51 -1.35
N ASN A 127 -12.61 0.65 -1.20
CA ASN A 127 -12.44 1.60 -2.30
C ASN A 127 -11.56 1.02 -3.42
N TYR A 128 -10.47 0.35 -3.07
CA TYR A 128 -9.58 -0.30 -4.03
C TYR A 128 -10.30 -1.41 -4.82
N ASN A 129 -11.03 -2.30 -4.16
CA ASN A 129 -11.78 -3.38 -4.82
C ASN A 129 -12.82 -2.82 -5.79
N ARG A 130 -13.56 -1.79 -5.37
CA ARG A 130 -14.53 -1.11 -6.23
C ARG A 130 -13.85 -0.43 -7.43
N ASP A 131 -12.72 0.25 -7.22
CA ASP A 131 -11.99 0.89 -8.31
C ASP A 131 -11.45 -0.15 -9.31
N ILE A 132 -10.97 -1.33 -8.85
CA ILE A 132 -10.58 -2.45 -9.73
C ILE A 132 -11.78 -2.94 -10.54
N HIS A 133 -12.94 -3.13 -9.91
CA HIS A 133 -14.18 -3.53 -10.60
C HIS A 133 -14.62 -2.50 -11.65
N GLU A 134 -14.67 -1.21 -11.27
CA GLU A 134 -15.01 -0.10 -12.18
C GLU A 134 -14.04 -0.03 -13.37
N LEU A 135 -12.75 -0.30 -13.15
CA LEU A 135 -11.77 -0.38 -14.23
C LEU A 135 -12.05 -1.62 -15.09
N HIS A 136 -12.16 -2.81 -14.50
CA HIS A 136 -12.42 -4.06 -15.23
C HIS A 136 -13.63 -3.93 -16.16
N GLN A 137 -14.74 -3.36 -15.70
CA GLN A 137 -15.92 -3.14 -16.54
C GLN A 137 -15.65 -2.26 -17.77
N ARG A 138 -14.77 -1.26 -17.66
CA ARG A 138 -14.34 -0.44 -18.81
C ARG A 138 -13.45 -1.22 -19.77
N PHE A 139 -12.74 -2.23 -19.26
CA PHE A 139 -11.79 -3.05 -20.00
C PHE A 139 -12.37 -4.33 -20.58
N SER A 140 -13.46 -4.86 -20.04
CA SER A 140 -13.91 -6.24 -20.30
C SER A 140 -14.15 -6.54 -21.77
N THR A 141 -14.57 -5.55 -22.57
CA THR A 141 -14.75 -5.67 -24.02
C THR A 141 -13.45 -5.60 -24.83
N GLN A 142 -12.38 -5.05 -24.26
CA GLN A 142 -11.08 -4.82 -24.90
C GLN A 142 -9.98 -5.76 -24.38
N SER A 143 -10.25 -6.47 -23.28
CA SER A 143 -9.31 -7.28 -22.50
C SER A 143 -8.45 -8.26 -23.32
N PRO A 144 -9.00 -9.02 -24.30
CA PRO A 144 -8.20 -10.02 -25.06
C PRO A 144 -7.05 -9.41 -25.87
N HIS A 145 -7.14 -8.11 -26.17
CA HIS A 145 -6.20 -7.39 -27.00
C HIS A 145 -5.36 -6.37 -26.21
N ALA A 146 -5.61 -6.27 -24.91
CA ALA A 146 -4.96 -5.30 -24.05
C ALA A 146 -3.66 -5.87 -23.48
N ARG A 147 -2.55 -5.20 -23.75
CA ARG A 147 -1.24 -5.53 -23.15
C ARG A 147 -0.71 -4.34 -22.36
N PHE A 148 -0.23 -4.62 -21.16
CA PHE A 148 0.44 -3.64 -20.33
C PHE A 148 1.71 -3.11 -21.02
N VAL A 149 2.00 -1.83 -20.82
CA VAL A 149 3.19 -1.16 -21.38
C VAL A 149 4.12 -0.71 -20.27
N ARG A 150 3.67 0.19 -19.40
CA ARG A 150 4.47 0.75 -18.30
C ARG A 150 3.59 1.48 -17.30
N LEU A 151 4.13 1.70 -16.10
CA LEU A 151 3.62 2.69 -15.17
C LEU A 151 4.50 3.93 -15.24
N GLU A 152 3.91 5.06 -15.60
CA GLU A 152 4.61 6.34 -15.73
C GLU A 152 4.36 7.22 -14.49
N VAL A 153 5.45 7.70 -13.89
CA VAL A 153 5.43 8.72 -12.85
C VAL A 153 5.82 10.06 -13.48
N LEU A 154 4.92 11.04 -13.42
CA LEU A 154 5.15 12.35 -14.04
C LEU A 154 6.20 13.15 -13.26
N GLN A 155 7.06 13.87 -13.99
CA GLN A 155 7.97 14.81 -13.35
C GLN A 155 7.19 15.90 -12.59
N GLY A 156 7.67 16.29 -11.41
CA GLY A 156 7.02 17.32 -10.58
C GLY A 156 5.77 16.87 -9.81
N SER A 157 5.32 15.62 -9.98
CA SER A 157 4.14 15.07 -9.26
C SER A 157 4.40 14.67 -7.80
N MET A 158 5.67 14.70 -7.38
CA MET A 158 6.13 14.23 -6.09
C MET A 158 6.19 15.37 -5.08
N ARG A 159 5.70 15.14 -3.86
CA ARG A 159 5.71 16.10 -2.76
C ARG A 159 5.93 15.41 -1.41
N TRP A 160 6.49 16.15 -0.46
CA TRP A 160 6.48 15.78 0.94
C TRP A 160 5.13 16.14 1.58
N VAL A 161 4.53 15.19 2.29
CA VAL A 161 3.37 15.43 3.14
C VAL A 161 3.86 15.49 4.58
N ASN A 162 3.64 16.62 5.25
CA ASN A 162 4.05 16.80 6.64
C ASN A 162 3.26 15.89 7.60
N PRO A 163 3.83 15.54 8.75
CA PRO A 163 3.05 15.01 9.88
C PRO A 163 1.83 15.89 10.18
N GLU A 164 0.81 15.30 10.81
CA GLU A 164 -0.47 15.92 11.22
C GLU A 164 -1.38 16.37 10.07
N LYS A 165 -0.84 16.55 8.87
CA LYS A 165 -1.65 16.68 7.66
C LYS A 165 -2.27 15.33 7.32
N GLU A 166 -3.45 15.38 6.68
CA GLU A 166 -4.19 14.20 6.25
C GLU A 166 -4.42 13.14 7.36
N TRP A 167 -4.40 13.51 8.65
CA TRP A 167 -4.45 12.56 9.79
C TRP A 167 -3.24 11.62 9.85
N ASN A 168 -2.03 12.16 9.70
CA ASN A 168 -0.79 11.38 9.74
C ASN A 168 -0.01 11.59 11.04
N LYS A 169 0.55 10.51 11.59
CA LYS A 169 1.58 10.54 12.66
C LYS A 169 2.94 10.89 12.08
N LEU A 170 3.23 10.39 10.87
CA LEU A 170 4.52 10.51 10.20
C LEU A 170 4.36 11.22 8.86
N GLY A 171 5.38 11.98 8.47
CA GLY A 171 5.45 12.53 7.12
C GLY A 171 5.88 11.47 6.11
N TYR A 172 5.53 11.66 4.84
CA TYR A 172 5.91 10.75 3.75
C TYR A 172 5.99 11.47 2.42
N CYS A 173 6.71 10.86 1.48
CA CYS A 173 6.70 11.26 0.08
C CYS A 173 5.45 10.70 -0.61
N GLN A 174 4.80 11.54 -1.41
CA GLN A 174 3.61 11.20 -2.16
C GLN A 174 3.78 11.61 -3.61
N ILE A 175 3.33 10.76 -4.54
CA ILE A 175 3.19 11.05 -5.96
C ILE A 175 1.70 11.12 -6.28
N LEU A 176 1.28 12.16 -7.01
CA LEU A 176 -0.08 12.28 -7.51
C LEU A 176 -0.15 12.10 -9.03
N GLY A 177 -1.13 11.32 -9.50
CA GLY A 177 -1.45 11.24 -10.93
C GLY A 177 -0.41 10.48 -11.76
N ALA A 178 0.11 9.37 -11.25
CA ALA A 178 0.81 8.40 -12.09
C ALA A 178 -0.14 7.81 -13.15
N ARG A 179 0.40 7.19 -14.19
CA ARG A 179 -0.37 6.70 -15.34
C ARG A 179 0.01 5.27 -15.69
N LEU A 180 -0.95 4.35 -15.60
CA LEU A 180 -0.78 2.99 -16.09
C LEU A 180 -1.08 2.98 -17.60
N HIS A 181 -0.07 2.72 -18.42
CA HIS A 181 -0.20 2.65 -19.87
C HIS A 181 -0.43 1.22 -20.32
N TYR A 182 -1.42 1.03 -21.18
CA TYR A 182 -1.66 -0.21 -21.90
C TYR A 182 -1.87 0.10 -23.38
N GLN A 183 -1.79 -0.91 -24.22
CA GLN A 183 -1.97 -0.76 -25.66
C GLN A 183 -2.90 -1.87 -26.16
N LEU A 184 -3.72 -1.53 -27.14
CA LEU A 184 -4.63 -2.47 -27.80
C LEU A 184 -4.03 -2.92 -29.12
N THR A 185 -4.17 -4.21 -29.41
CA THR A 185 -3.93 -4.75 -30.75
C THR A 185 -5.25 -4.93 -31.50
N GLU A 186 -5.27 -4.57 -32.78
CA GLU A 186 -6.41 -4.83 -33.67
C GLU A 186 -5.87 -5.46 -34.95
N GLY A 187 -6.14 -6.76 -35.14
CA GLY A 187 -5.45 -7.56 -36.14
C GLY A 187 -3.93 -7.50 -35.95
N ALA A 188 -3.20 -7.15 -37.01
CA ALA A 188 -1.74 -6.99 -36.98
C ALA A 188 -1.26 -5.61 -36.48
N SER A 189 -2.17 -4.65 -36.25
CA SER A 189 -1.81 -3.27 -35.90
C SER A 189 -1.84 -3.01 -34.39
N THR A 190 -0.84 -2.27 -33.90
CA THR A 190 -0.81 -1.77 -32.51
C THR A 190 -1.34 -0.35 -32.46
N LYS A 191 -2.35 -0.08 -31.63
CA LYS A 191 -2.85 1.28 -31.38
C LYS A 191 -1.93 2.07 -30.46
N ARG A 192 -2.09 3.40 -30.45
CA ARG A 192 -1.39 4.26 -29.49
C ARG A 192 -1.70 3.82 -28.05
N PRO A 193 -0.74 3.91 -27.12
CA PRO A 193 -0.98 3.60 -25.72
C PRO A 193 -2.11 4.44 -25.13
N ILE A 194 -2.99 3.78 -24.41
CA ILE A 194 -4.08 4.37 -23.64
C ILE A 194 -3.63 4.39 -22.18
N MET A 195 -4.02 5.43 -21.44
CA MET A 195 -3.64 5.61 -20.04
C MET A 195 -4.81 5.43 -19.08
N ILE A 196 -4.55 4.80 -17.94
CA ILE A 196 -5.41 4.80 -16.77
C ILE A 196 -4.74 5.67 -15.69
N PRO A 197 -5.45 6.63 -15.08
CA PRO A 197 -4.89 7.36 -13.96
C PRO A 197 -4.72 6.44 -12.73
N VAL A 198 -3.57 6.57 -12.07
CA VAL A 198 -3.30 6.06 -10.72
C VAL A 198 -3.16 7.26 -9.80
N ARG A 199 -4.16 7.45 -8.95
CA ARG A 199 -4.37 8.73 -8.26
C ARG A 199 -3.26 9.09 -7.29
N SER A 200 -2.85 8.16 -6.44
CA SER A 200 -1.87 8.45 -5.39
C SER A 200 -0.99 7.25 -5.08
N LEU A 201 0.32 7.49 -5.09
CA LEU A 201 1.32 6.60 -4.50
C LEU A 201 1.96 7.26 -3.30
N ILE A 202 2.30 6.48 -2.27
CA ILE A 202 3.08 6.93 -1.12
C ILE A 202 4.31 6.06 -0.92
N ALA A 203 5.38 6.68 -0.46
CA ALA A 203 6.63 6.00 -0.17
C ALA A 203 6.63 5.47 1.27
N TRP A 204 7.11 4.24 1.46
CA TRP A 204 7.36 3.64 2.76
C TRP A 204 8.57 2.73 2.69
N LYS A 205 9.56 2.99 3.55
CA LYS A 205 10.81 2.20 3.63
C LYS A 205 11.51 1.98 2.28
N GLY A 206 11.56 3.01 1.43
CA GLY A 206 12.21 2.94 0.12
C GLY A 206 11.36 2.34 -1.01
N GLU A 207 10.15 1.88 -0.70
CA GLU A 207 9.21 1.35 -1.69
C GLU A 207 8.01 2.26 -1.88
N TRP A 208 7.34 2.13 -3.03
CA TRP A 208 6.16 2.94 -3.38
C TRP A 208 4.92 2.06 -3.49
N PHE A 209 3.81 2.56 -2.96
CA PHE A 209 2.54 1.84 -2.88
C PHE A 209 1.37 2.71 -3.26
N ILE A 210 0.36 2.10 -3.87
CA ILE A 210 -0.91 2.74 -4.18
C ILE A 210 -1.76 2.84 -2.92
N VAL A 211 -2.38 4.00 -2.72
CA VAL A 211 -3.44 4.20 -1.70
C VAL A 211 -4.78 4.43 -2.36
N HIS A 212 -4.78 5.14 -3.48
CA HIS A 212 -5.98 5.45 -4.26
C HIS A 212 -5.70 5.20 -5.74
N LEU A 213 -6.55 4.40 -6.39
CA LEU A 213 -6.48 4.16 -7.83
C LEU A 213 -7.18 5.29 -8.59
N ASN A 214 -8.46 5.55 -8.32
CA ASN A 214 -9.25 6.46 -9.13
C ASN A 214 -9.47 7.83 -8.46
N ARG A 215 -10.41 7.92 -7.51
CA ARG A 215 -10.77 9.18 -6.83
C ARG A 215 -10.42 9.10 -5.35
N PHE A 216 -10.16 10.25 -4.73
CA PHE A 216 -10.17 10.34 -3.28
C PHE A 216 -11.62 10.15 -2.82
N LYS A 217 -11.86 9.08 -2.06
CA LYS A 217 -13.16 8.69 -1.52
C LYS A 217 -12.98 8.43 -0.02
#